data_AF-A0A353LHG7-F1
#
_entry.id   AF-A0A353LHG7-F1
#
_cell.length_a   1.000
_cell.length_b   1.000
_cell.length_c   1.000
_cell.angle_alpha   90.00
_cell.angle_beta   90.00
_cell.angle_gamma   90.00
#
_symmetry.space_group_name_H-M   'P 1'
#
loop_
_entity.id
_entity.type
_entity.pdbx_description
1 polymer ?
#
loop_
_entity_poly.entity_id
_entity_poly.type
_entity_poly.pdbx_seq_one_letter_code
_entity_poly.pdbx_strand_id
1 'polypeptide(L)' 'WNTRYQVMRDRRWTKTGKCVTCKSYKFCQGNGLHLRDEKTGELLHCHLEMMGKLQPAIKQRSIFSKAVSFFT' A
#
# COMPACT_ATOMS: atom_id res chain seq x y z
N TRP A 1 -16.30 -14.99 23.22
CA TRP A 1 -15.10 -14.99 22.35
C TRP A 1 -15.40 -15.56 20.96
N ASN A 2 -15.87 -16.81 20.84
CA ASN A 2 -16.01 -17.52 19.55
C ASN A 2 -16.97 -16.89 18.53
N THR A 3 -17.89 -16.00 18.95
CA THR A 3 -18.97 -15.48 18.10
C THR A 3 -18.93 -13.96 17.85
N ARG A 4 -17.87 -13.26 18.27
CA ARG A 4 -17.74 -11.79 18.12
C ARG A 4 -16.47 -11.42 17.35
N TYR A 5 -16.30 -10.17 16.91
CA TYR A 5 -15.10 -9.71 16.18
C TYR A 5 -14.93 -10.30 14.77
N GLN A 6 -16.05 -10.53 14.07
CA GLN A 6 -16.07 -11.07 12.71
C GLN A 6 -15.17 -10.27 11.76
N VAL A 7 -15.23 -8.95 11.83
CA VAL A 7 -14.39 -8.04 11.02
C VAL A 7 -12.89 -8.25 11.30
N MET A 8 -12.50 -8.69 12.50
CA MET A 8 -11.09 -8.94 12.83
C MET A 8 -10.66 -10.35 12.38
N ARG A 9 -11.59 -11.31 12.37
CA ARG A 9 -11.32 -12.70 11.99
C ARG A 9 -11.28 -12.90 10.49
N ASP A 10 -12.28 -12.38 9.79
CA ASP A 10 -12.32 -12.39 8.34
C ASP A 10 -11.75 -11.07 7.84
N ARG A 11 -10.52 -11.12 7.36
CA ARG A 11 -9.79 -9.94 6.89
C ARG A 11 -9.95 -9.70 5.39
N ARG A 12 -10.88 -10.37 4.70
CA ARG A 12 -11.10 -10.17 3.26
C ARG A 12 -11.43 -8.72 2.91
N TRP A 13 -12.08 -7.99 3.81
CA TRP A 13 -12.42 -6.57 3.64
C TRP A 13 -11.19 -5.64 3.55
N THR A 14 -10.00 -6.08 3.99
CA THR A 14 -8.78 -5.26 3.84
C THR A 14 -8.15 -5.37 2.45
N LYS A 15 -8.65 -6.27 1.58
CA LYS A 15 -8.15 -6.46 0.22
C LYS A 15 -8.82 -5.51 -0.79
N THR A 16 -8.72 -4.22 -0.49
CA THR A 16 -9.25 -3.10 -1.28
C THR A 16 -8.14 -2.10 -1.61
N GLY A 17 -8.41 -1.15 -2.52
CA GLY A 17 -7.44 -0.14 -2.93
C GLY A 17 -6.09 -0.71 -3.36
N LYS A 18 -4.99 -0.12 -2.85
CA LYS A 18 -3.62 -0.58 -3.14
C LYS A 18 -3.32 -2.01 -2.66
N CYS A 19 -4.12 -2.56 -1.74
CA CYS A 19 -3.91 -3.91 -1.22
C CYS A 19 -4.36 -5.02 -2.18
N VAL A 20 -5.19 -4.72 -3.18
CA VAL A 20 -5.69 -5.71 -4.16
C VAL A 20 -4.53 -6.41 -4.89
N THR A 21 -3.54 -5.62 -5.32
CA THR A 21 -2.38 -6.09 -6.10
C THR A 21 -1.08 -6.15 -5.27
N CYS A 22 -1.15 -5.93 -3.96
CA CYS A 22 0.03 -5.86 -3.10
C CYS A 22 0.65 -7.25 -2.89
N LYS A 23 1.88 -7.45 -3.38
CA LYS A 23 2.66 -8.68 -3.23
C LYS A 23 2.92 -9.05 -1.76
N SER A 24 2.99 -8.05 -0.88
CA SER A 24 3.23 -8.23 0.55
C SER A 24 1.96 -8.46 1.38
N TYR A 25 0.77 -8.44 0.77
CA TYR A 25 -0.50 -8.57 1.48
C TYR A 25 -0.59 -9.83 2.35
N LYS A 26 -0.02 -10.95 1.89
CA LYS A 26 0.00 -12.21 2.67
C LYS A 26 0.66 -12.09 4.04
N PHE A 27 1.51 -11.08 4.24
CA PHE A 27 2.21 -10.84 5.50
C PHE A 27 1.51 -9.79 6.37
N CYS A 28 1.08 -8.67 5.79
CA CYS A 28 0.50 -7.55 6.57
C CYS A 28 -1.04 -7.59 6.67
N GLN A 29 -1.69 -8.36 5.80
CA GLN A 29 -3.15 -8.51 5.69
C GLN A 29 -3.90 -7.16 5.69
N GLY A 30 -3.33 -6.15 5.05
CA GLY A 30 -3.95 -4.84 4.87
C GLY A 30 -4.09 -3.97 6.12
N ASN A 31 -3.22 -4.19 7.13
CA ASN A 31 -3.07 -3.36 8.34
C ASN A 31 -4.27 -3.37 9.32
N GLY A 32 -4.15 -2.72 10.47
CA GLY A 32 -5.19 -2.68 11.51
C GLY A 32 -6.42 -1.86 11.11
N LEU A 33 -7.57 -2.16 11.72
CA LEU A 33 -8.85 -1.45 11.47
C LEU A 33 -8.73 0.06 11.69
N HIS A 34 -8.04 0.48 12.75
CA HIS A 34 -7.83 1.89 13.06
C HIS A 34 -6.98 2.66 12.04
N LEU A 35 -6.36 1.97 11.06
CA LEU A 35 -5.59 2.57 9.97
C LEU A 35 -6.36 2.55 8.65
N ARG A 36 -7.69 2.43 8.74
CA ARG A 36 -8.59 2.50 7.60
C ARG A 36 -9.60 3.59 7.82
N ASP A 37 -9.91 4.27 6.73
CA ASP A 37 -10.94 5.30 6.72
C ASP A 37 -12.30 4.66 7.01
N GLU A 38 -13.05 5.23 7.94
CA GLU A 38 -14.33 4.66 8.39
C GLU A 38 -15.40 4.69 7.30
N LYS A 39 -15.38 5.70 6.43
CA LYS A 39 -16.42 5.92 5.41
C LYS A 39 -16.16 5.11 4.14
N THR A 40 -14.91 5.06 3.71
CA THR A 40 -14.49 4.45 2.44
C THR A 40 -13.89 3.07 2.61
N GLY A 41 -13.38 2.73 3.81
CA GLY A 41 -12.64 1.49 4.06
C GLY A 41 -11.23 1.48 3.45
N GLU A 42 -10.80 2.57 2.80
CA GLU A 42 -9.49 2.68 2.17
C GLU A 42 -8.36 2.71 3.21
N LEU A 43 -7.20 2.19 2.82
CA LEU A 43 -6.03 2.14 3.71
C LEU A 43 -5.42 3.53 3.86
N LEU A 44 -5.45 4.07 5.08
CA LEU A 44 -4.88 5.39 5.39
C LEU A 44 -3.35 5.35 5.30
N HIS A 45 -2.71 4.34 5.92
CA HIS A 45 -1.25 4.25 6.02
C HIS A 45 -0.74 2.83 5.74
N CYS A 46 0.18 2.72 4.78
CA CYS A 46 0.92 1.48 4.52
C CYS A 46 2.24 1.49 5.27
N HIS A 47 2.39 0.61 6.26
CA HIS A 47 3.61 0.54 7.08
C HIS A 47 4.87 0.25 6.25
N LEU A 48 4.76 -0.56 5.19
CA LEU A 48 5.90 -0.86 4.33
C LEU A 48 6.35 0.34 3.48
N GLU A 49 5.42 1.21 3.08
CA GLU A 49 5.77 2.48 2.41
C GLU A 49 6.46 3.42 3.42
N MET A 50 5.97 3.51 4.65
CA MET A 50 6.61 4.32 5.72
C MET A 50 8.04 3.86 6.03
N MET A 51 8.29 2.55 5.96
CA MET A 51 9.63 1.98 6.13
C MET A 51 10.51 2.06 4.87
N GLY A 52 10.01 2.62 3.76
CA GLY A 52 10.72 2.64 2.47
C GLY A 52 10.89 1.27 1.80
N LYS A 53 10.17 0.24 2.27
CA LYS A 53 10.24 -1.14 1.73
C LYS A 53 9.39 -1.35 0.48
N LEU A 54 8.43 -0.47 0.23
CA LEU A 54 7.73 -0.37 -1.05
C LEU A 54 7.92 1.03 -1.59
N GLN A 55 8.32 1.12 -2.86
CA GLN A 55 8.19 2.37 -3.60
C GLN A 55 6.69 2.59 -3.87
N PRO A 56 6.09 3.69 -3.40
CA PRO A 56 4.73 4.02 -3.82
C PRO A 56 4.72 4.17 -5.34
N ALA A 57 3.58 3.90 -5.98
CA ALA A 57 3.40 4.04 -7.43
C ALA A 57 3.47 5.51 -7.92
N ILE A 58 4.19 6.38 -7.22
CA ILE A 58 4.65 7.65 -7.72
C ILE A 58 5.76 7.30 -8.71
N LYS A 59 5.41 7.35 -10.01
CA LYS A 59 6.35 7.39 -11.14
C LYS A 59 7.64 8.05 -10.67
N GLN A 60 8.75 7.32 -10.64
CA GLN A 60 10.06 7.95 -10.73
C GLN A 60 9.98 8.82 -11.99
N ARG A 61 9.84 10.14 -11.83
CA ARG A 61 10.21 11.05 -12.91
C ARG A 61 11.68 10.77 -13.10
N SER A 62 12.01 9.97 -14.10
CA SER A 62 13.36 9.77 -14.56
C SER A 62 13.96 11.15 -14.82
N ILE A 63 14.83 11.61 -13.92
CA ILE A 63 15.74 12.73 -14.19
C ILE A 63 17.00 12.12 -14.82
N PHE A 64 16.84 11.35 -15.89
CA PHE A 64 17.95 10.88 -16.71
C PHE A 64 17.53 10.89 -18.17
N SER A 65 17.87 11.98 -18.84
CA SER A 65 18.67 11.98 -20.07
C SER A 65 18.34 13.18 -20.95
N LYS A 66 19.18 14.21 -20.89
CA LYS A 66 19.68 14.92 -22.08
C LYS A 66 21.10 15.37 -21.80
N ALA A 67 22.02 14.41 -21.75
CA ALA A 67 23.40 14.71 -22.13
C ALA A 67 23.41 14.77 -23.66
N VAL A 68 23.13 15.94 -24.23
CA VAL A 68 23.48 16.21 -25.63
C VAL A 68 24.90 16.74 -25.60
N SER A 69 25.82 15.85 -25.94
CA SER A 69 27.21 16.15 -26.22
C SER A 69 27.25 17.06 -27.45
N PHE A 70 27.64 18.32 -27.26
CA PHE A 70 28.03 19.20 -28.36
C PHE A 70 29.47 18.82 -28.73
N PHE A 71 29.60 17.89 -29.67
CA PHE A 71 30.83 17.75 -30.45
C PHE A 71 30.70 18.65 -31.69
N THR A 72 31.81 19.35 -31.95
CA THR A 72 32.13 20.27 -33.07
C THR A 72 31.41 21.60 -33.10
#